data_AF-A0A6A5VQV8-F1
#
_entry.id   AF-A0A6A5VQV8-F1
#
_cell.length_a   1.000
_cell.length_b   1.000
_cell.length_c   1.000
_cell.angle_alpha   90.00
_cell.angle_beta   90.00
_cell.angle_gamma   90.00
#
_symmetry.space_group_name_H-M   'P 1'
#
loop_
_entity.id
_entity.type
_entity.pdbx_description
1 polymer ?
#
loop_
_entity_poly.entity_id
_entity_poly.type
_entity_poly.pdbx_seq_one_letter_code
_entity_poly.pdbx_strand_id
1 'polypeptide(L)'
;MASITRRKPYKYKQDKVIKPPKTSRTEMSAVQRAFVVGAIVASRDGYASANALSKRMPQTQSGLSRLVQRIERKAQEGGHNLWDEILYKNNPGRGRDEILTQEQKDAIIAIATSARNNREKQSWQTRVEISFNT
;
A
#
# COMPACT_ATOMS: atom_id res chain seq x y z
N MET A 1 -41.45 21.99 6.44
CA MET A 1 -42.05 20.64 6.36
C MET A 1 -40.98 19.61 6.72
N ALA A 2 -41.19 18.82 7.77
CA ALA A 2 -40.20 17.83 8.21
C ALA A 2 -40.22 16.60 7.29
N SER A 3 -39.09 16.27 6.66
CA SER A 3 -38.99 15.08 5.83
C SER A 3 -38.93 13.83 6.72
N ILE A 4 -40.00 13.04 6.73
CA ILE A 4 -40.05 11.77 7.46
C ILE A 4 -39.34 10.70 6.62
N THR A 5 -38.03 10.58 6.80
CA THR A 5 -37.28 9.45 6.23
C THR A 5 -37.47 8.20 7.11
N ARG A 6 -38.16 7.18 6.58
CA ARG A 6 -38.41 5.89 7.27
C ARG A 6 -37.17 5.04 7.53
N ARG A 7 -36.00 5.40 6.98
CA ARG A 7 -34.78 4.58 7.08
C ARG A 7 -33.97 5.02 8.30
N LYS A 8 -33.67 4.06 9.19
CA LYS A 8 -32.72 4.28 10.29
C LYS A 8 -31.36 4.70 9.69
N PRO A 9 -30.66 5.70 10.27
CA PRO A 9 -29.35 6.09 9.78
C PRO A 9 -28.39 4.90 9.89
N TYR A 10 -27.82 4.50 8.75
CA TYR A 10 -26.89 3.37 8.68
C TYR A 10 -25.56 3.76 9.33
N LYS A 11 -25.16 3.04 10.38
CA LYS A 11 -23.97 3.32 11.18
C LYS A 11 -22.71 2.77 10.50
N TYR A 12 -22.24 3.48 9.48
CA TYR A 12 -21.13 3.09 8.59
C TYR A 12 -19.79 2.72 9.27
N LYS A 13 -19.64 2.97 10.58
CA LYS A 13 -18.40 2.74 11.33
C LYS A 13 -18.56 1.98 12.66
N GLN A 14 -19.77 1.85 13.20
CA GLN A 14 -20.00 1.18 14.49
C GLN A 14 -20.20 -0.34 14.31
N ASP A 15 -20.83 -0.76 13.20
CA ASP A 15 -21.13 -2.17 12.93
C ASP A 15 -20.06 -2.80 12.01
N LYS A 16 -18.78 -2.59 12.31
CA LYS A 16 -17.69 -3.27 11.60
C LYS A 16 -17.65 -4.73 12.03
N VAL A 17 -18.25 -5.61 11.23
CA VAL A 17 -18.06 -7.06 11.34
C VAL A 17 -16.58 -7.36 11.07
N ILE A 18 -15.83 -7.69 12.12
CA ILE A 18 -14.45 -8.18 11.98
C ILE A 18 -14.55 -9.58 11.39
N LYS A 19 -14.35 -9.69 10.07
CA LYS A 19 -14.34 -10.99 9.39
C LYS A 19 -13.08 -11.75 9.82
N PRO A 20 -13.19 -13.03 10.22
CA PRO A 20 -12.00 -13.83 10.44
C PRO A 20 -11.19 -13.91 9.15
N PRO A 21 -9.84 -13.93 9.24
CA PRO A 21 -8.99 -14.03 8.06
C PRO A 21 -9.29 -15.31 7.29
N LYS A 22 -9.32 -15.22 5.95
CA LYS A 22 -9.63 -16.35 5.06
C LYS A 22 -8.63 -17.51 5.19
N THR A 23 -7.43 -17.23 5.71
CA THR A 23 -6.35 -18.22 5.87
C THR A 23 -5.78 -18.16 7.28
N SER A 24 -5.31 -19.29 7.79
CA SER A 24 -4.54 -19.38 9.05
C SER A 24 -3.15 -18.75 8.99
N ARG A 25 -2.71 -18.28 7.80
CA ARG A 25 -1.44 -17.59 7.62
C ARG A 25 -1.45 -16.28 8.42
N THR A 26 -0.59 -16.22 9.43
CA THR A 26 -0.37 -15.01 10.22
C THR A 26 0.72 -14.19 9.55
N GLU A 27 0.37 -13.00 9.06
CA GLU A 27 1.35 -12.05 8.54
C GLU A 27 2.24 -11.53 9.68
N MET A 28 3.55 -11.43 9.43
CA MET A 28 4.48 -10.82 10.38
C MET A 28 4.37 -9.30 10.34
N SER A 29 4.35 -8.67 11.52
CA SER A 29 4.45 -7.23 11.64
C SER A 29 5.84 -6.73 11.20
N ALA A 30 5.96 -5.44 10.88
CA ALA A 30 7.24 -4.83 10.53
C ALA A 30 8.30 -5.03 11.63
N VAL A 31 7.90 -4.87 12.89
CA VAL A 31 8.76 -5.08 14.06
C VAL A 31 9.22 -6.53 14.16
N GLN A 32 8.32 -7.50 13.95
CA GLN A 32 8.70 -8.92 13.95
C GLN A 32 9.68 -9.24 12.81
N ARG A 33 9.51 -8.63 11.63
CA ARG A 33 10.44 -8.81 10.51
C ARG A 33 11.82 -8.24 10.83
N ALA A 34 11.88 -7.03 11.37
CA ALA A 34 13.12 -6.39 11.80
C ALA A 34 13.84 -7.21 12.89
N PHE A 35 13.08 -7.73 13.86
CA PHE A 35 13.63 -8.61 14.89
C PHE A 35 14.25 -9.89 14.28
N VAL A 36 13.54 -10.57 13.38
CA VAL A 36 14.04 -11.79 12.73
C VAL A 36 15.31 -11.51 11.93
N VAL A 37 15.32 -10.46 11.11
CA VAL A 37 16.51 -10.10 10.32
C VAL A 37 17.66 -9.68 11.23
N GLY A 38 17.42 -8.88 12.26
CA GLY A 38 18.44 -8.51 13.23
C GLY A 38 19.02 -9.71 14.00
N ALA A 39 18.16 -10.66 14.39
CA ALA A 39 18.58 -11.88 15.08
C ALA A 39 19.38 -12.85 14.20
N ILE A 40 19.08 -12.90 12.90
CA ILE A 40 19.76 -13.80 11.95
C ILE A 40 21.03 -13.15 11.38
N VAL A 41 21.01 -11.85 11.08
CA VAL A 41 22.06 -11.15 10.31
C VAL A 41 22.92 -10.25 11.18
N ALA A 42 22.31 -9.48 12.09
CA ALA A 42 22.99 -8.33 12.71
C ALA A 42 23.84 -8.65 13.94
N SER A 43 23.89 -9.91 14.33
CA SER A 43 24.72 -10.39 15.42
C SER A 43 25.95 -11.00 14.80
N ARG A 44 27.11 -10.75 15.40
CA ARG A 44 28.46 -10.91 14.83
C ARG A 44 28.76 -12.26 14.15
N ASP A 45 27.95 -13.30 14.39
CA ASP A 45 27.96 -14.63 13.74
C ASP A 45 26.54 -15.23 13.51
N GLY A 46 25.48 -14.40 13.54
CA GLY A 46 24.07 -14.82 13.59
C GLY A 46 23.68 -15.36 14.97
N TYR A 47 23.10 -14.51 15.82
CA TYR A 47 22.69 -14.79 17.21
C TYR A 47 21.76 -16.00 17.29
N ALA A 48 20.88 -16.14 16.31
CA ALA A 48 20.02 -17.30 16.20
C ALA A 48 19.84 -17.72 14.74
N SER A 49 19.96 -19.03 14.50
CA SER A 49 19.60 -19.60 13.20
C SER A 49 18.09 -19.52 12.97
N ALA A 50 17.67 -19.50 11.69
CA ALA A 50 16.25 -19.56 11.32
C ALA A 50 15.53 -20.77 11.93
N ASN A 51 16.24 -21.89 12.13
CA ASN A 51 15.71 -23.08 12.78
C ASN A 51 15.42 -22.82 14.27
N ALA A 52 16.38 -22.23 15.00
CA ALA A 52 16.21 -21.88 16.40
C ALA A 52 15.03 -20.91 16.62
N LEU A 53 14.87 -19.93 15.73
CA LEU A 53 13.75 -18.99 15.76
C LEU A 53 12.40 -19.66 15.44
N SER A 54 12.36 -20.57 14.47
CA SER A 54 11.11 -21.28 14.13
C SER A 54 10.55 -22.16 15.24
N LYS A 55 11.38 -22.57 16.22
CA LYS A 55 10.91 -23.30 17.41
C LYS A 55 10.20 -22.38 18.43
N ARG A 56 10.42 -21.07 18.34
CA ARG A 56 9.89 -20.06 19.28
C ARG A 56 8.85 -19.14 18.64
N MET A 57 8.70 -19.20 17.31
CA MET A 57 7.76 -18.38 16.55
C MET A 57 6.78 -19.28 15.79
N PRO A 58 5.57 -18.80 15.47
CA PRO A 58 4.61 -19.55 14.67
C PRO A 58 5.03 -19.74 13.20
N GLN A 59 6.16 -19.16 12.80
CA GLN A 59 6.65 -19.14 11.43
C GLN A 59 7.60 -20.30 11.18
N THR A 60 7.53 -20.89 9.97
CA THR A 60 8.41 -21.99 9.58
C THR A 60 9.83 -21.49 9.33
N GLN A 61 10.82 -22.37 9.52
CA GLN A 61 12.23 -22.09 9.17
C GLN A 61 12.35 -21.56 7.73
N SER A 62 11.70 -22.22 6.77
CA SER A 62 11.72 -21.81 5.36
C SER A 62 11.08 -20.44 5.12
N GLY A 63 10.05 -20.07 5.90
CA GLY A 63 9.45 -18.75 5.87
C GLY A 63 10.41 -17.67 6.36
N LEU A 64 11.12 -17.94 7.47
CA LEU A 64 12.12 -17.03 8.04
C LEU A 64 13.32 -16.84 7.10
N SER A 65 13.86 -17.91 6.51
CA SER A 65 14.97 -17.80 5.55
C SER A 65 14.57 -17.00 4.29
N ARG A 66 13.38 -17.24 3.74
CA ARG A 66 12.87 -16.47 2.59
C ARG A 66 12.63 -15.01 2.92
N LEU A 67 12.27 -14.70 4.17
CA LEU A 67 12.10 -13.33 4.62
C LEU A 67 13.44 -12.58 4.61
N VAL A 68 14.48 -13.17 5.20
CA VAL A 68 15.83 -12.58 5.24
C VAL A 68 16.33 -12.34 3.82
N GLN A 69 16.30 -13.36 2.95
CA GLN A 69 16.75 -13.25 1.56
C GLN A 69 16.01 -12.15 0.79
N ARG A 70 14.69 -11.99 1.03
CA ARG A 70 13.90 -10.95 0.37
C ARG A 70 14.31 -9.56 0.83
N ILE A 71 14.59 -9.39 2.12
CA ILE A 71 14.97 -8.09 2.70
C ILE A 71 16.38 -7.71 2.28
N GLU A 72 17.32 -8.66 2.27
CA GLU A 72 18.67 -8.44 1.74
C GLU A 72 18.63 -8.03 0.26
N ARG A 73 17.85 -8.74 -0.56
CA ARG A 73 17.67 -8.38 -1.96
C ARG A 73 17.05 -6.98 -2.11
N LYS A 74 16.02 -6.67 -1.33
CA LYS A 74 15.37 -5.34 -1.34
C LYS A 74 16.33 -4.23 -0.91
N ALA A 75 17.21 -4.51 0.05
CA ALA A 75 18.25 -3.58 0.50
C ALA A 75 19.28 -3.33 -0.62
N GLN A 76 19.72 -4.39 -1.30
CA GLN A 76 20.64 -4.29 -2.45
C GLN A 76 20.02 -3.54 -3.63
N GLU A 77 18.78 -3.87 -4.01
CA GLU A 77 18.06 -3.24 -5.11
C GLU A 77 17.78 -1.74 -4.84
N GLY A 78 17.47 -1.40 -3.59
CA GLY A 78 17.16 -0.02 -3.18
C GLY A 78 18.35 0.81 -2.70
N GLY A 79 19.56 0.23 -2.59
CA GLY A 79 20.72 0.89 -1.99
C GLY A 79 20.51 1.30 -0.52
N HIS A 80 19.65 0.57 0.19
CA HIS A 80 19.28 0.84 1.59
C HIS A 80 20.11 0.01 2.55
N ASN A 81 20.31 0.52 3.77
CA ASN A 81 20.92 -0.26 4.83
C ASN A 81 19.87 -1.20 5.45
N LEU A 82 20.29 -2.37 5.96
CA LEU A 82 19.40 -3.32 6.62
C LEU A 82 18.68 -2.75 7.86
N TRP A 83 19.14 -1.61 8.36
CA TRP A 83 18.56 -0.89 9.49
C TRP A 83 17.39 0.02 9.10
N ASP A 84 17.17 0.24 7.80
CA ASP A 84 16.15 1.17 7.32
C ASP A 84 14.74 0.59 7.50
N GLU A 85 13.86 1.31 8.21
CA GLU A 85 12.48 0.89 8.49
C GLU A 85 11.67 0.61 7.21
N ILE A 86 12.03 1.28 6.10
CA ILE A 86 11.37 1.17 4.78
C ILE A 86 11.42 -0.27 4.26
N LEU A 87 12.47 -1.02 4.59
CA LEU A 87 12.63 -2.41 4.16
C LEU A 87 11.57 -3.33 4.77
N TYR A 88 11.17 -3.05 6.01
CA TYR A 88 10.27 -3.88 6.80
C TYR A 88 8.81 -3.50 6.70
N LYS A 89 8.45 -2.40 6.03
CA LYS A 89 7.05 -2.04 5.78
C LYS A 89 6.42 -2.99 4.76
N ASN A 90 5.09 -3.18 4.87
CA ASN A 90 4.35 -3.92 3.85
C ASN A 90 4.43 -3.14 2.55
N ASN A 91 4.89 -3.77 1.48
CA ASN A 91 4.75 -3.18 0.15
C ASN A 91 3.25 -3.07 -0.18
N PRO A 92 2.82 -1.97 -0.83
CA PRO A 92 1.44 -1.82 -1.25
C PRO A 92 1.07 -2.91 -2.27
N GLY A 93 0.41 -3.96 -1.81
CA GLY A 93 -0.18 -5.01 -2.63
C GLY A 93 0.79 -5.91 -3.40
N ARG A 94 0.21 -6.92 -4.08
CA ARG A 94 0.89 -7.79 -5.05
C ARG A 94 0.77 -7.18 -6.46
N GLY A 95 1.04 -5.89 -6.57
CA GLY A 95 0.98 -5.11 -7.82
C GLY A 95 2.39 -4.83 -8.34
N ARG A 96 2.49 -4.38 -9.60
CA ARG A 96 3.73 -3.73 -10.08
C ARG A 96 4.02 -2.53 -9.17
N ASP A 97 5.30 -2.27 -8.94
CA ASP A 97 5.74 -1.01 -8.35
C ASP A 97 5.09 0.15 -9.13
N GLU A 98 4.74 1.22 -8.42
CA GLU A 98 4.07 2.35 -9.05
C GLU A 98 4.98 2.92 -10.14
N ILE A 99 4.61 2.68 -11.41
CA ILE A 99 5.36 3.15 -12.59
C ILE A 99 5.49 4.68 -12.59
N LEU A 100 4.55 5.35 -11.92
CA LEU A 100 4.45 6.79 -11.85
C LEU A 100 4.63 7.27 -10.41
N THR A 101 5.48 8.27 -10.23
CA THR A 101 5.61 8.99 -8.96
C THR A 101 4.32 9.76 -8.65
N GLN A 102 4.10 10.13 -7.38
CA GLN A 102 2.92 10.92 -7.01
C GLN A 102 2.86 12.25 -7.77
N GLU A 103 4.02 12.90 -7.97
CA GLU A 103 4.13 14.13 -8.76
C GLU A 103 3.69 13.93 -10.22
N GLN A 104 4.07 12.80 -10.84
CA GLN A 104 3.65 12.48 -12.20
C GLN A 104 2.15 12.20 -12.28
N LYS A 105 1.57 11.56 -11.26
CA LYS A 105 0.11 11.37 -11.17
C LYS A 105 -0.60 12.71 -11.06
N ASP A 106 -0.12 13.61 -10.21
CA ASP A 106 -0.69 14.93 -10.02
C ASP A 106 -0.58 15.78 -11.30
N ALA A 107 0.55 15.69 -12.03
CA ALA A 107 0.73 16.32 -13.32
C ALA A 107 -0.24 15.79 -14.39
N ILE A 108 -0.43 14.46 -14.47
CA ILE A 108 -1.39 13.84 -15.39
C ILE A 108 -2.82 14.31 -15.07
N ILE A 109 -3.18 14.39 -13.79
CA ILE A 109 -4.48 14.90 -13.34
C ILE A 109 -4.64 16.36 -13.78
N ALA A 110 -3.64 17.22 -13.54
CA ALA A 110 -3.70 18.62 -13.94
C ALA A 110 -3.86 18.80 -15.46
N ILE A 111 -3.16 17.98 -16.26
CA ILE A 111 -3.31 17.99 -17.73
C ILE A 111 -4.70 17.50 -18.13
N ALA A 112 -5.19 16.39 -17.56
CA ALA A 112 -6.51 15.85 -17.88
C ALA A 112 -7.64 16.81 -17.48
N THR A 113 -7.54 17.46 -16.31
CA THR A 113 -8.52 18.44 -15.82
C THR A 113 -8.48 19.71 -16.64
N SER A 114 -7.31 20.22 -17.02
CA SER A 114 -7.20 21.41 -17.88
C SER A 114 -7.73 21.14 -19.29
N ALA A 115 -7.44 19.97 -19.87
CA ALA A 115 -7.99 19.56 -21.17
C ALA A 115 -9.52 19.40 -21.14
N ARG A 116 -10.08 18.86 -20.05
CA ARG A 116 -11.53 18.78 -19.86
C ARG A 116 -12.18 20.16 -19.74
N ASN A 117 -11.61 21.04 -18.92
CA ASN A 117 -12.10 22.41 -18.75
C ASN A 117 -12.03 23.19 -20.07
N ASN A 118 -10.98 22.98 -20.88
CA ASN A 118 -10.87 23.59 -22.20
C ASN A 118 -11.91 23.02 -23.17
N ARG A 119 -12.12 21.69 -23.21
CA ARG A 119 -13.20 21.07 -24.01
C ARG A 119 -14.58 21.60 -23.64
N GLU A 120 -14.86 21.74 -22.35
CA GLU A 120 -16.13 22.29 -21.87
C GLU A 120 -16.26 23.75 -22.31
N LYS A 121 -15.23 24.60 -22.12
CA LYS A 121 -15.22 25.99 -22.61
C LYS A 121 -15.44 26.09 -24.13
N GLN A 122 -14.73 25.30 -24.94
CA GLN A 122 -14.96 25.24 -26.39
C GLN A 122 -16.42 24.90 -26.71
N SER A 123 -16.99 23.88 -26.06
CA SER A 123 -18.37 23.44 -26.32
C SER A 123 -19.44 24.49 -25.98
N TRP A 124 -19.20 25.34 -24.98
CA TRP A 124 -20.10 26.44 -24.61
C TRP A 124 -19.91 27.64 -25.53
N GLN A 125 -18.67 27.98 -25.90
CA GLN A 125 -18.39 29.07 -26.85
C GLN A 125 -18.96 28.78 -28.23
N THR A 126 -18.80 27.55 -28.76
CA THR A 126 -19.39 27.16 -30.04
C THR A 126 -20.93 27.22 -30.00
N ARG A 127 -21.56 26.91 -28.86
CA ARG A 127 -23.02 27.07 -28.69
C ARG A 127 -23.45 28.54 -28.67
N VAL A 128 -22.69 29.41 -28.02
CA VAL A 128 -22.97 30.86 -27.99
C VAL A 128 -22.84 31.48 -29.38
N GLU A 129 -21.79 31.16 -30.14
CA GLU A 129 -21.59 31.67 -31.50
C GLU A 129 -22.68 31.23 -32.49
N ILE A 130 -23.18 29.99 -32.37
CA ILE A 130 -24.29 29.50 -33.20
C ILE A 130 -25.61 30.23 -32.87
N SER A 131 -25.85 30.54 -31.58
CA SER A 131 -27.07 31.24 -31.15
C SER A 131 -27.11 32.73 -31.51
N PHE A 132 -25.96 33.35 -31.78
CA PHE A 132 -25.86 34.76 -32.18
C PHE A 132 -25.95 34.99 -33.70
N ASN A 133 -25.88 33.92 -34.51
CA ASN A 133 -25.91 33.98 -35.97
C ASN A 133 -27.24 33.44 -36.57
N THR A 134 -28.28 33.28 -35.76
CA THR A 134 -29.66 32.98 -36.16
C THR A 134 -30.60 34.06 -35.66
#